data_AF-A0A2V5ICD1-F1
#
_entry.id   AF-A0A2V5ICD1-F1
#
_cell.length_a   1.000
_cell.length_b   1.000
_cell.length_c   1.000
_cell.angle_alpha   90.00
_cell.angle_beta   90.00
_cell.angle_gamma   90.00
#
_symmetry.space_group_name_H-M   'P 1'
#
loop_
_entity.id
_entity.type
_entity.pdbx_description
1 polymer ?
#
loop_
_entity_poly.entity_id
_entity_poly.type
_entity_poly.pdbx_seq_one_letter_code
_entity_poly.pdbx_strand_id
1 'polypeptide(L)'
;MPAQLVYGLAADQVLEWEVITADGQLQTASPSQHEDLYWALSGGGGGTFAVVLSMTVRVYAEAPAASAMLSFTSAPTSKGTATSKAANQTRFWSVVRTFLLDTLPLLDAGGTALWMALPGVFTGGPLMFVAGPITFPGATKPELEAHLASTLRTLQDYGMAYESAIAEFPNYHASVADTAVDVVEFHVGGRLLSRQSLETQPDRFLQAVQSILNQNAVVSGYNLNVSRHNPVHPNSANPAWRNAAVSVVLGIPFSYTDPHQNLANHKLMTEVLVPELEALGLPGERTGAYLNEADFNTPHWQEAFYGASYARLRAIKEKYDPNQVFYGRTAVGSEAWVERMDGRLCRAA
;
A
#
# COMPACT_ATOMS: atom_id res chain seq x y z
N MET A 1 -3.27 -9.65 -4.09
CA MET A 1 -2.93 -8.27 -4.48
C MET A 1 -2.28 -8.12 -5.86
N PRO A 2 -1.36 -8.99 -6.34
CA PRO A 2 -0.48 -8.56 -7.43
C PRO A 2 -1.19 -8.42 -8.80
N ALA A 3 -2.17 -9.27 -9.15
CA ALA A 3 -2.86 -9.21 -10.47
C ALA A 3 -3.69 -7.94 -10.66
N GLN A 4 -4.29 -7.47 -9.56
CA GLN A 4 -5.28 -6.39 -9.58
C GLN A 4 -4.63 -5.10 -10.09
N LEU A 5 -3.41 -4.82 -9.63
CA LEU A 5 -2.70 -3.55 -9.80
C LEU A 5 -2.11 -3.31 -11.19
N VAL A 6 -2.01 -4.36 -11.99
CA VAL A 6 -1.63 -4.26 -13.41
C VAL A 6 -2.78 -3.65 -14.21
N TYR A 7 -4.02 -3.91 -13.82
CA TYR A 7 -5.23 -3.53 -14.56
C TYR A 7 -6.04 -2.40 -13.89
N GLY A 8 -5.47 -1.75 -12.87
CA GLY A 8 -6.11 -0.70 -12.07
C GLY A 8 -6.29 -1.11 -10.61
N LEU A 9 -7.16 -0.44 -9.86
CA LEU A 9 -7.53 -0.91 -8.52
C LEU A 9 -8.55 -2.05 -8.63
N ALA A 10 -8.67 -2.88 -7.59
CA ALA A 10 -9.75 -3.87 -7.51
C ALA A 10 -11.14 -3.22 -7.65
N ALA A 11 -11.32 -2.04 -7.05
CA ALA A 11 -12.52 -1.21 -7.21
C ALA A 11 -12.79 -0.75 -8.65
N ASP A 12 -11.75 -0.66 -9.49
CA ASP A 12 -11.89 -0.33 -10.91
C ASP A 12 -12.41 -1.53 -11.73
N GLN A 13 -12.41 -2.75 -11.14
CA GLN A 13 -12.77 -3.98 -11.84
C GLN A 13 -14.22 -4.40 -11.65
N VAL A 14 -14.94 -3.79 -10.70
CA VAL A 14 -16.29 -4.23 -10.34
C VAL A 14 -17.30 -3.76 -11.38
N LEU A 15 -18.14 -4.69 -11.84
CA LEU A 15 -19.22 -4.45 -12.78
C LEU A 15 -20.55 -4.29 -12.05
N GLU A 16 -20.79 -5.12 -11.03
CA GLU A 16 -22.04 -5.13 -10.28
C GLU A 16 -21.80 -5.57 -8.83
N TRP A 17 -22.64 -5.07 -7.93
CA TRP A 17 -22.74 -5.50 -6.53
C TRP A 17 -24.15 -5.99 -6.25
N GLU A 18 -24.28 -7.15 -5.61
CA GLU A 18 -25.53 -7.61 -5.01
C GLU A 18 -25.47 -7.36 -3.50
N VAL A 19 -26.45 -6.65 -2.96
CA VAL A 19 -26.40 -6.15 -1.58
C VAL A 19 -27.74 -6.21 -0.87
N ILE A 20 -27.70 -6.27 0.46
CA ILE A 20 -28.84 -6.00 1.34
C ILE A 20 -28.65 -4.62 1.99
N THR A 21 -29.56 -3.70 1.73
CA THR A 21 -29.56 -2.34 2.31
C THR A 21 -30.00 -2.33 3.78
N ALA A 22 -29.83 -1.22 4.49
CA ALA A 22 -30.13 -1.12 5.93
C ALA A 22 -31.61 -1.38 6.28
N ASP A 23 -32.51 -1.20 5.32
CA ASP A 23 -33.95 -1.50 5.40
C ASP A 23 -34.29 -2.96 5.00
N GLY A 24 -33.27 -3.80 4.76
CA GLY A 24 -33.42 -5.23 4.50
C GLY A 24 -33.77 -5.59 3.05
N GLN A 25 -33.69 -4.66 2.10
CA GLN A 25 -34.01 -4.93 0.70
C GLN A 25 -32.80 -5.49 -0.06
N LEU A 26 -33.03 -6.55 -0.85
CA LEU A 26 -32.06 -7.06 -1.82
C LEU A 26 -32.01 -6.12 -3.03
N GLN A 27 -30.84 -5.60 -3.36
CA GLN A 27 -30.61 -4.66 -4.45
C GLN A 27 -29.43 -5.07 -5.31
N THR A 28 -29.46 -4.70 -6.58
CA THR A 28 -28.32 -4.75 -7.50
C THR A 28 -27.83 -3.33 -7.75
N ALA A 29 -26.57 -3.05 -7.43
CA ALA A 29 -25.92 -1.79 -7.74
C ALA A 29 -24.93 -1.96 -8.89
N SER A 30 -25.17 -1.23 -9.98
CA SER A 30 -24.37 -1.23 -11.20
C SER A 30 -24.24 0.19 -11.76
N PRO A 31 -23.44 0.41 -12.81
CA PRO A 31 -23.31 1.71 -13.46
C PRO A 31 -24.59 2.26 -14.11
N SER A 32 -25.67 1.49 -14.18
CA SER A 32 -26.97 1.91 -14.72
C SER A 32 -28.15 1.67 -13.76
N GLN A 33 -27.88 1.17 -12.55
CA GLN A 33 -28.90 0.88 -11.53
C GLN A 33 -28.32 1.13 -10.14
N HIS A 34 -28.94 1.98 -9.32
CA HIS A 34 -28.36 2.41 -8.04
C HIS A 34 -26.90 2.90 -8.20
N GLU A 35 -26.66 3.72 -9.22
CA GLU A 35 -25.32 4.16 -9.65
C GLU A 35 -24.51 4.82 -8.53
N ASP A 36 -25.20 5.52 -7.62
CA ASP A 36 -24.59 6.14 -6.46
C ASP A 36 -24.10 5.11 -5.43
N LEU A 37 -24.88 4.06 -5.19
CA LEU A 37 -24.47 2.94 -4.34
C LEU A 37 -23.32 2.16 -4.98
N TYR A 38 -23.37 1.90 -6.29
CA TYR A 38 -22.28 1.28 -7.04
C TYR A 38 -20.99 2.09 -6.89
N TRP A 39 -21.08 3.42 -7.07
CA TRP A 39 -19.96 4.33 -6.94
C TRP A 39 -19.35 4.26 -5.53
N ALA A 40 -20.18 4.26 -4.49
CA ALA A 40 -19.75 4.23 -3.09
C ALA A 40 -19.15 2.89 -2.65
N LEU A 41 -19.74 1.76 -3.08
CA LEU A 41 -19.20 0.42 -2.79
C LEU A 41 -17.85 0.19 -3.48
N SER A 42 -17.63 0.82 -4.62
CA SER A 42 -16.41 0.72 -5.42
C SER A 42 -15.32 1.68 -4.94
N GLY A 43 -14.86 1.51 -3.70
CA GLY A 43 -13.72 2.23 -3.11
C GLY A 43 -14.03 3.09 -1.90
N GLY A 44 -15.28 3.15 -1.45
CA GLY A 44 -15.73 3.96 -0.30
C GLY A 44 -15.60 3.25 1.06
N GLY A 45 -14.92 2.12 1.12
CA GLY A 45 -14.75 1.31 2.33
C GLY A 45 -15.93 0.36 2.59
N GLY A 46 -15.61 -0.81 3.16
CA GLY A 46 -16.62 -1.81 3.52
C GLY A 46 -17.41 -1.47 4.79
N GLY A 47 -18.53 -2.17 5.00
CA GLY A 47 -19.22 -2.18 6.29
C GLY A 47 -20.01 -0.92 6.65
N THR A 48 -20.30 -0.03 5.68
CA THR A 48 -21.06 1.20 5.97
C THR A 48 -22.25 1.48 5.04
N PHE A 49 -22.25 1.01 3.78
CA PHE A 49 -23.36 1.33 2.86
C PHE A 49 -24.46 0.27 2.81
N ALA A 50 -24.06 -0.99 2.79
CA ALA A 50 -24.93 -2.16 2.68
C ALA A 50 -24.15 -3.44 3.05
N VAL A 51 -24.86 -4.55 3.25
CA VAL A 51 -24.25 -5.88 3.36
C VAL A 51 -24.07 -6.44 1.95
N VAL A 52 -22.83 -6.61 1.51
CA VAL A 52 -22.53 -7.20 0.20
C VAL A 52 -22.68 -8.72 0.25
N LEU A 53 -23.42 -9.29 -0.71
CA LEU A 53 -23.61 -10.73 -0.89
C LEU A 53 -22.72 -11.30 -1.99
N SER A 54 -22.65 -10.61 -3.11
CA SER A 54 -21.85 -11.01 -4.26
C SER A 54 -21.37 -9.80 -5.06
N MET A 55 -20.37 -10.02 -5.91
CA MET A 55 -19.87 -9.03 -6.85
C MET A 55 -19.55 -9.69 -8.19
N THR A 56 -19.80 -8.97 -9.27
CA THR A 56 -19.35 -9.34 -10.61
C THR A 56 -18.12 -8.51 -10.95
N VAL A 57 -17.02 -9.15 -11.32
CA VAL A 57 -15.76 -8.46 -11.63
C VAL A 57 -15.26 -8.81 -13.03
N ARG A 58 -14.48 -7.90 -13.61
CA ARG A 58 -13.72 -8.17 -14.82
C ARG A 58 -12.69 -9.26 -14.56
N VAL A 59 -12.52 -10.13 -15.54
CA VAL A 59 -11.43 -11.10 -15.62
C VAL A 59 -10.66 -10.87 -16.90
N TYR A 60 -9.37 -11.17 -16.87
CA TYR A 60 -8.44 -10.93 -17.95
C TYR A 60 -7.87 -12.25 -18.43
N ALA A 61 -7.58 -12.33 -19.74
CA ALA A 61 -6.87 -13.48 -20.28
C ALA A 61 -5.49 -13.57 -19.62
N GLU A 62 -5.08 -14.79 -19.24
CA GLU A 62 -3.72 -14.99 -18.76
C GLU A 62 -2.71 -14.64 -19.86
N ALA A 63 -1.60 -14.06 -19.43
CA ALA A 63 -0.43 -13.82 -20.25
C ALA A 63 0.80 -14.40 -19.55
N PRO A 64 1.83 -14.82 -20.29
CA PRO A 64 3.15 -15.05 -19.73
C PRO A 64 3.62 -13.84 -18.95
N ALA A 65 4.50 -14.03 -17.97
CA ALA A 65 5.01 -12.93 -17.16
C ALA A 65 6.46 -13.18 -16.77
N ALA A 66 7.25 -12.13 -16.70
CA ALA A 66 8.52 -12.16 -16.02
C ALA A 66 8.32 -11.77 -14.55
N SER A 67 9.03 -12.44 -13.63
CA SER A 67 9.03 -12.07 -12.22
C SER A 67 10.43 -12.14 -11.65
N ALA A 68 10.72 -11.22 -10.74
CA ALA A 68 12.00 -11.12 -10.06
C ALA A 68 11.84 -11.06 -8.54
N MET A 69 12.85 -11.61 -7.86
CA MET A 69 13.13 -11.39 -6.45
C MET A 69 14.56 -10.86 -6.31
N LEU A 70 14.76 -9.96 -5.37
CA LEU A 70 16.06 -9.40 -5.02
C LEU A 70 16.13 -9.24 -3.49
N SER A 71 17.20 -9.70 -2.86
CA SER A 71 17.47 -9.42 -1.45
C SER A 71 18.93 -9.03 -1.25
N PHE A 72 19.18 -8.09 -0.34
CA PHE A 72 20.53 -7.71 0.07
C PHE A 72 20.52 -7.11 1.47
N THR A 73 21.69 -7.02 2.09
CA THR A 73 21.83 -6.50 3.46
C THR A 73 22.86 -5.38 3.53
N SER A 74 22.85 -4.64 4.64
CA SER A 74 23.90 -3.67 4.97
C SER A 74 25.16 -4.31 5.56
N ALA A 75 25.36 -5.62 5.35
CA ALA A 75 26.54 -6.34 5.82
C ALA A 75 27.83 -5.85 5.12
N PRO A 76 29.02 -6.14 5.69
CA PRO A 76 30.28 -5.87 5.02
C PRO A 76 30.36 -6.49 3.63
N THR A 77 31.08 -5.83 2.73
CA THR A 77 31.24 -6.29 1.34
C THR A 77 32.11 -7.53 1.25
N SER A 78 31.80 -8.41 0.30
CA SER A 78 32.54 -9.67 0.09
C SER A 78 33.95 -9.46 -0.47
N LYS A 79 34.25 -8.27 -1.03
CA LYS A 79 35.54 -7.93 -1.67
C LYS A 79 36.71 -7.66 -0.72
N GLY A 80 36.69 -8.15 0.53
CA GLY A 80 37.87 -8.16 1.44
C GLY A 80 38.44 -6.79 1.86
N THR A 81 37.85 -5.68 1.43
CA THR A 81 38.23 -4.33 1.88
C THR A 81 37.47 -4.02 3.16
N ALA A 82 38.20 -3.75 4.25
CA ALA A 82 37.60 -3.31 5.50
C ALA A 82 36.89 -1.98 5.28
N THR A 83 35.55 -2.01 5.24
CA THR A 83 34.70 -0.84 5.09
C THR A 83 34.07 -0.51 6.43
N SER A 84 33.97 0.79 6.75
CA SER A 84 33.30 1.22 7.97
C SER A 84 31.79 0.90 7.92
N LYS A 85 31.16 0.74 9.09
CA LYS A 85 29.70 0.57 9.19
C LYS A 85 28.94 1.67 8.45
N ALA A 86 29.40 2.92 8.57
CA ALA A 86 28.82 4.07 7.88
C ALA A 86 28.92 3.92 6.35
N ALA A 87 30.08 3.50 5.83
CA ALA A 87 30.25 3.29 4.39
C ALA A 87 29.34 2.18 3.85
N ASN A 88 29.14 1.09 4.61
CA ASN A 88 28.21 0.01 4.23
C ASN A 88 26.75 0.48 4.21
N GLN A 89 26.35 1.30 5.20
CA GLN A 89 25.02 1.91 5.20
C GLN A 89 24.83 2.86 4.01
N THR A 90 25.81 3.70 3.68
CA THR A 90 25.73 4.58 2.50
C THR A 90 25.56 3.78 1.21
N ARG A 91 26.29 2.67 1.04
CA ARG A 91 26.16 1.79 -0.13
C ARG A 91 24.79 1.12 -0.18
N PHE A 92 24.32 0.57 0.94
CA PHE A 92 22.98 -0.02 1.06
C PHE A 92 21.90 0.96 0.62
N TRP A 93 21.89 2.18 1.17
CA TRP A 93 20.89 3.18 0.82
C TRP A 93 21.02 3.70 -0.61
N SER A 94 22.23 3.71 -1.17
CA SER A 94 22.45 4.04 -2.58
C SER A 94 21.81 2.99 -3.50
N VAL A 95 21.90 1.69 -3.17
CA VAL A 95 21.22 0.64 -3.93
C VAL A 95 19.70 0.76 -3.80
N VAL A 96 19.16 0.98 -2.59
CA VAL A 96 17.71 1.18 -2.40
C VAL A 96 17.22 2.38 -3.21
N ARG A 97 17.98 3.48 -3.23
CA ARG A 97 17.69 4.66 -4.06
C ARG A 97 17.61 4.30 -5.54
N THR A 98 18.62 3.59 -6.05
CA THR A 98 18.66 3.16 -7.45
C THR A 98 17.46 2.28 -7.78
N PHE A 99 17.15 1.30 -6.92
CA PHE A 99 15.99 0.43 -7.08
C PHE A 99 14.68 1.21 -7.18
N LEU A 100 14.43 2.15 -6.25
CA LEU A 100 13.21 2.96 -6.27
C LEU A 100 13.06 3.74 -7.59
N LEU A 101 14.14 4.34 -8.08
CA LEU A 101 14.11 5.11 -9.33
C LEU A 101 14.00 4.21 -10.57
N ASP A 102 14.72 3.09 -10.60
CA ASP A 102 14.68 2.08 -11.66
C ASP A 102 13.28 1.46 -11.82
N THR A 103 12.52 1.37 -10.72
CA THR A 103 11.14 0.86 -10.80
C THR A 103 10.18 1.85 -11.44
N LEU A 104 10.44 3.17 -11.44
CA LEU A 104 9.47 4.13 -12.00
C LEU A 104 9.17 3.90 -13.49
N PRO A 105 10.17 3.71 -14.39
CA PRO A 105 9.92 3.28 -15.77
C PRO A 105 9.26 1.91 -15.89
N LEU A 106 9.56 0.97 -14.98
CA LEU A 106 8.88 -0.34 -14.96
C LEU A 106 7.37 -0.17 -14.72
N LEU A 107 6.98 0.75 -13.82
CA LEU A 107 5.57 1.03 -13.56
C LEU A 107 4.86 1.54 -14.81
N ASP A 108 5.51 2.39 -15.61
CA ASP A 108 4.96 2.93 -16.86
C ASP A 108 4.81 1.85 -17.94
N ALA A 109 5.73 0.88 -17.94
CA ALA A 109 5.68 -0.29 -18.81
C ALA A 109 4.62 -1.32 -18.36
N GLY A 110 4.13 -1.23 -17.12
CA GLY A 110 3.07 -2.08 -16.58
C GLY A 110 3.54 -3.16 -15.62
N GLY A 111 4.79 -3.08 -15.17
CA GLY A 111 5.25 -3.88 -14.05
C GLY A 111 4.88 -3.27 -12.70
N THR A 112 5.04 -4.06 -11.66
CA THR A 112 4.85 -3.64 -10.26
C THR A 112 5.95 -4.24 -9.39
N ALA A 113 6.24 -3.63 -8.24
CA ALA A 113 7.24 -4.15 -7.32
C ALA A 113 6.78 -4.04 -5.87
N LEU A 114 6.67 -5.17 -5.18
CA LEU A 114 6.61 -5.20 -3.72
C LEU A 114 8.03 -5.15 -3.14
N TRP A 115 8.24 -4.40 -2.08
CA TRP A 115 9.50 -4.39 -1.35
C TRP A 115 9.30 -4.14 0.14
N MET A 116 10.28 -4.56 0.94
CA MET A 116 10.35 -4.33 2.38
C MET A 116 11.77 -3.96 2.79
N ALA A 117 11.89 -2.95 3.65
CA ALA A 117 13.09 -2.64 4.39
C ALA A 117 12.88 -3.06 5.85
N LEU A 118 13.82 -3.88 6.36
CA LEU A 118 13.73 -4.54 7.66
C LEU A 118 14.86 -4.04 8.57
N PRO A 119 14.55 -3.58 9.79
CA PRO A 119 15.58 -3.26 10.76
C PRO A 119 16.20 -4.54 11.34
N GLY A 120 17.40 -4.41 11.90
CA GLY A 120 18.18 -5.55 12.39
C GLY A 120 17.49 -6.41 13.45
N VAL A 121 16.52 -5.84 14.18
CA VAL A 121 15.71 -6.57 15.16
C VAL A 121 14.86 -7.68 14.53
N PHE A 122 14.48 -7.56 13.25
CA PHE A 122 13.72 -8.60 12.53
C PHE A 122 14.62 -9.66 11.92
N THR A 123 15.85 -9.31 11.58
CA THR A 123 16.78 -10.19 10.86
C THR A 123 17.77 -10.88 11.80
N GLY A 124 17.85 -10.45 13.07
CA GLY A 124 18.92 -10.84 13.99
C GLY A 124 20.30 -10.34 13.55
N GLY A 125 20.35 -9.29 12.69
CA GLY A 125 21.56 -8.92 11.97
C GLY A 125 21.54 -7.51 11.37
N PRO A 126 22.26 -7.28 10.25
CA PRO A 126 22.24 -5.98 9.56
C PRO A 126 20.85 -5.65 8.99
N LEU A 127 20.69 -4.40 8.53
CA LEU A 127 19.50 -4.01 7.77
C LEU A 127 19.36 -4.92 6.55
N MET A 128 18.13 -5.26 6.20
CA MET A 128 17.82 -6.07 5.02
C MET A 128 16.84 -5.33 4.14
N PHE A 129 17.05 -5.41 2.84
CA PHE A 129 16.08 -5.01 1.82
C PHE A 129 15.69 -6.25 1.03
N VAL A 130 14.39 -6.47 0.90
CA VAL A 130 13.82 -7.56 0.08
C VAL A 130 12.86 -6.92 -0.90
N ALA A 131 13.05 -7.16 -2.18
CA ALA A 131 12.14 -6.76 -3.24
C ALA A 131 11.60 -8.00 -3.93
N GLY A 132 10.30 -8.21 -3.78
CA GLY A 132 9.49 -8.97 -4.69
C GLY A 132 8.20 -9.50 -4.04
N PRO A 133 7.28 -10.04 -4.86
CA PRO A 133 7.47 -10.25 -6.29
C PRO A 133 7.54 -8.92 -7.06
N ILE A 134 8.51 -8.81 -7.98
CA ILE A 134 8.59 -7.75 -8.98
C ILE A 134 8.04 -8.37 -10.27
N THR A 135 6.80 -8.07 -10.61
CA THR A 135 6.10 -8.72 -11.72
C THR A 135 5.99 -7.82 -12.93
N PHE A 136 6.22 -8.35 -14.12
CA PHE A 136 6.04 -7.67 -15.39
C PHE A 136 5.22 -8.55 -16.35
N PRO A 137 3.88 -8.43 -16.32
CA PRO A 137 2.99 -9.25 -17.15
C PRO A 137 3.15 -8.94 -18.63
N GLY A 138 3.11 -9.99 -19.46
CA GLY A 138 3.31 -9.92 -20.91
C GLY A 138 4.76 -9.72 -21.33
N ALA A 139 5.69 -9.54 -20.39
CA ALA A 139 7.10 -9.31 -20.66
C ALA A 139 7.95 -10.57 -20.54
N THR A 140 9.11 -10.50 -21.18
CA THR A 140 10.19 -11.48 -21.13
C THR A 140 11.17 -11.18 -20.00
N LYS A 141 11.97 -12.17 -19.63
CA LYS A 141 13.04 -12.00 -18.62
C LYS A 141 14.04 -10.91 -19.01
N PRO A 142 14.56 -10.84 -20.25
CA PRO A 142 15.47 -9.77 -20.65
C PRO A 142 14.87 -8.37 -20.54
N GLU A 143 13.57 -8.22 -20.78
CA GLU A 143 12.87 -6.94 -20.62
C GLU A 143 12.79 -6.53 -19.13
N LEU A 144 12.48 -7.47 -18.23
CA LEU A 144 12.50 -7.19 -16.79
C LEU A 144 13.94 -6.94 -16.27
N GLU A 145 14.92 -7.71 -16.74
CA GLU A 145 16.34 -7.50 -16.42
C GLU A 145 16.82 -6.11 -16.81
N ALA A 146 16.37 -5.59 -17.96
CA ALA A 146 16.73 -4.24 -18.42
C ALA A 146 16.27 -3.16 -17.42
N HIS A 147 15.08 -3.30 -16.83
CA HIS A 147 14.58 -2.38 -15.81
C HIS A 147 15.38 -2.45 -14.50
N LEU A 148 15.93 -3.61 -14.14
CA LEU A 148 16.70 -3.79 -12.90
C LEU A 148 18.22 -3.66 -13.09
N ALA A 149 18.68 -3.40 -14.33
CA ALA A 149 20.08 -3.47 -14.69
C ALA A 149 20.96 -2.48 -13.92
N SER A 150 20.47 -1.28 -13.63
CA SER A 150 21.22 -0.24 -12.90
C SER A 150 21.35 -0.60 -11.41
N THR A 151 20.28 -1.11 -10.80
CA THR A 151 20.28 -1.67 -9.44
C THR A 151 21.28 -2.81 -9.29
N LEU A 152 21.22 -3.82 -10.18
CA LEU A 152 22.12 -4.96 -10.15
C LEU A 152 23.59 -4.56 -10.37
N ARG A 153 23.84 -3.60 -11.26
CA ARG A 153 25.17 -3.05 -11.49
C ARG A 153 25.71 -2.32 -10.26
N THR A 154 24.88 -1.51 -9.60
CA THR A 154 25.26 -0.78 -8.39
C THR A 154 25.67 -1.75 -7.27
N LEU A 155 24.92 -2.85 -7.09
CA LEU A 155 25.28 -3.93 -6.17
C LEU A 155 26.66 -4.54 -6.50
N GLN A 156 26.92 -4.84 -7.77
CA GLN A 156 28.18 -5.43 -8.24
C GLN A 156 29.37 -4.48 -8.09
N ASP A 157 29.19 -3.21 -8.43
CA ASP A 157 30.20 -2.16 -8.32
C ASP A 157 30.63 -1.96 -6.86
N TYR A 158 29.66 -1.95 -5.94
CA TYR A 158 29.94 -1.92 -4.50
C TYR A 158 30.45 -3.25 -3.93
N GLY A 159 30.37 -4.36 -4.68
CA GLY A 159 30.76 -5.68 -4.18
C GLY A 159 29.88 -6.15 -3.01
N MET A 160 28.61 -5.77 -3.02
CA MET A 160 27.64 -6.21 -2.02
C MET A 160 27.21 -7.65 -2.33
N ALA A 161 27.01 -8.45 -1.27
CA ALA A 161 26.37 -9.74 -1.41
C ALA A 161 24.85 -9.53 -1.55
N TYR A 162 24.24 -10.21 -2.53
CA TYR A 162 22.82 -10.16 -2.80
C TYR A 162 22.36 -11.50 -3.37
N GLU A 163 21.08 -11.81 -3.19
CA GLU A 163 20.40 -12.89 -3.88
C GLU A 163 19.48 -12.27 -4.93
N SER A 164 19.48 -12.80 -6.14
CA SER A 164 18.53 -12.44 -7.17
C SER A 164 18.05 -13.65 -7.93
N ALA A 165 16.77 -13.67 -8.27
CA ALA A 165 16.17 -14.66 -9.14
C ALA A 165 15.26 -13.92 -10.12
N ILE A 166 15.49 -14.10 -11.42
CA ILE A 166 14.67 -13.53 -12.48
C ILE A 166 14.31 -14.66 -13.44
N ALA A 167 13.01 -14.86 -13.63
CA ALA A 167 12.47 -15.97 -14.42
C ALA A 167 11.25 -15.53 -15.24
N GLU A 168 11.02 -16.27 -16.32
CA GLU A 168 9.78 -16.21 -17.08
C GLU A 168 8.85 -17.31 -16.61
N PHE A 169 7.56 -17.01 -16.63
CA PHE A 169 6.50 -17.90 -16.21
C PHE A 169 5.48 -18.04 -17.33
N PRO A 170 4.91 -19.24 -17.53
CA PRO A 170 3.94 -19.49 -18.60
C PRO A 170 2.66 -18.68 -18.43
N ASN A 171 2.34 -18.28 -17.20
CA ASN A 171 1.23 -17.40 -16.90
C ASN A 171 1.49 -16.52 -15.67
N TYR A 172 0.63 -15.50 -15.54
CA TYR A 172 0.67 -14.57 -14.43
C TYR A 172 0.54 -15.24 -13.06
N HIS A 173 -0.37 -16.21 -12.92
CA HIS A 173 -0.57 -16.93 -11.66
C HIS A 173 0.70 -17.62 -11.16
N ALA A 174 1.47 -18.25 -12.04
CA ALA A 174 2.74 -18.89 -11.68
C ALA A 174 3.86 -17.88 -11.35
N SER A 175 3.74 -16.62 -11.80
CA SER A 175 4.74 -15.58 -11.58
C SER A 175 4.66 -14.91 -10.21
N VAL A 176 3.55 -15.11 -9.50
CA VAL A 176 3.29 -14.55 -8.18
C VAL A 176 3.45 -15.62 -7.11
N ALA A 177 4.32 -15.36 -6.14
CA ALA A 177 4.42 -16.20 -4.96
C ALA A 177 3.30 -15.86 -3.97
N ASP A 178 2.78 -16.86 -3.27
CA ASP A 178 1.82 -16.66 -2.19
C ASP A 178 2.58 -16.16 -0.95
N THR A 179 2.80 -14.84 -0.87
CA THR A 179 3.48 -14.20 0.26
C THR A 179 2.43 -13.61 1.19
N ALA A 180 1.80 -14.45 2.01
CA ALA A 180 0.93 -13.98 3.07
C ALA A 180 1.77 -13.43 4.23
N VAL A 181 1.77 -12.11 4.41
CA VAL A 181 2.18 -11.48 5.67
C VAL A 181 0.93 -11.30 6.50
N ASP A 182 0.91 -11.85 7.70
CA ASP A 182 -0.23 -11.69 8.59
C ASP A 182 -0.22 -10.29 9.19
N VAL A 183 -1.01 -9.39 8.61
CA VAL A 183 -1.09 -7.99 9.05
C VAL A 183 -1.61 -7.84 10.48
N VAL A 184 -2.26 -8.87 11.04
CA VAL A 184 -2.75 -8.85 12.43
C VAL A 184 -1.61 -8.87 13.45
N GLU A 185 -0.41 -9.27 13.03
CA GLU A 185 0.80 -9.30 13.87
C GLU A 185 1.45 -7.91 14.02
N PHE A 186 0.85 -6.86 13.45
CA PHE A 186 1.43 -5.52 13.42
C PHE A 186 0.42 -4.43 13.78
N HIS A 187 0.91 -3.42 14.48
CA HIS A 187 0.34 -2.07 14.43
C HIS A 187 0.68 -1.48 13.06
N VAL A 188 -0.34 -1.15 12.28
CA VAL A 188 -0.19 -0.70 10.90
C VAL A 188 -0.43 0.80 10.74
N GLY A 189 0.30 1.40 9.80
CA GLY A 189 0.11 2.77 9.35
C GLY A 189 0.55 2.89 7.90
N GLY A 190 0.18 3.94 7.19
CA GLY A 190 0.58 4.04 5.79
C GLY A 190 0.18 5.32 5.09
N ARG A 191 0.85 5.59 3.97
CA ARG A 191 0.59 6.73 3.09
C ARG A 191 0.80 6.34 1.63
N LEU A 192 0.00 6.94 0.77
CA LEU A 192 0.22 6.96 -0.68
C LEU A 192 1.19 8.10 -0.99
N LEU A 193 2.28 7.81 -1.69
CA LEU A 193 3.23 8.83 -2.13
C LEU A 193 3.16 8.98 -3.64
N SER A 194 3.07 10.22 -4.12
CA SER A 194 3.05 10.49 -5.54
C SER A 194 4.35 10.15 -6.23
N ARG A 195 4.24 9.87 -7.52
CA ARG A 195 5.38 9.76 -8.41
C ARG A 195 6.28 10.99 -8.32
N GLN A 196 5.68 12.19 -8.36
CA GLN A 196 6.41 13.44 -8.33
C GLN A 196 7.22 13.59 -7.02
N SER A 197 6.68 13.19 -5.87
CA SER A 197 7.43 13.16 -4.62
C SER A 197 8.65 12.22 -4.69
N LEU A 198 8.49 11.01 -5.25
CA LEU A 198 9.63 10.10 -5.38
C LEU A 198 10.70 10.61 -6.36
N GLU A 199 10.32 11.26 -7.46
CA GLU A 199 11.25 11.78 -8.46
C GLU A 199 12.01 13.02 -7.97
N THR A 200 11.32 13.94 -7.27
CA THR A 200 11.88 15.25 -6.90
C THR A 200 12.60 15.25 -5.55
N GLN A 201 12.23 14.35 -4.64
CA GLN A 201 12.81 14.27 -3.30
C GLN A 201 13.10 12.82 -2.83
N PRO A 202 13.76 11.97 -3.65
CA PRO A 202 14.04 10.58 -3.30
C PRO A 202 14.87 10.46 -2.02
N ASP A 203 15.82 11.38 -1.81
CA ASP A 203 16.68 11.36 -0.63
C ASP A 203 15.90 11.67 0.66
N ARG A 204 14.88 12.53 0.57
CA ARG A 204 14.00 12.84 1.70
C ARG A 204 13.11 11.65 2.05
N PHE A 205 12.60 10.95 1.03
CA PHE A 205 11.88 9.69 1.24
C PHE A 205 12.78 8.66 1.94
N LEU A 206 14.01 8.45 1.46
CA LEU A 206 14.95 7.52 2.09
C LEU A 206 15.36 7.91 3.51
N GLN A 207 15.40 9.20 3.83
CA GLN A 207 15.62 9.69 5.19
C GLN A 207 14.45 9.32 6.11
N ALA A 208 13.20 9.46 5.65
CA ALA A 208 12.03 9.02 6.40
C ALA A 208 12.05 7.50 6.62
N VAL A 209 12.33 6.71 5.58
CA VAL A 209 12.48 5.24 5.70
C VAL A 209 13.55 4.89 6.75
N GLN A 210 14.71 5.57 6.73
CA GLN A 210 15.77 5.36 7.71
C GLN A 210 15.34 5.69 9.15
N SER A 211 14.69 6.83 9.34
CA SER A 211 14.20 7.26 10.65
C SER A 211 13.19 6.26 11.21
N ILE A 212 12.24 5.80 10.38
CA ILE A 212 11.25 4.80 10.76
C ILE A 212 11.92 3.47 11.15
N LEU A 213 12.89 2.98 10.37
CA LEU A 213 13.63 1.75 10.71
C LEU A 213 14.40 1.87 12.03
N ASN A 214 14.93 3.06 12.35
CA ASN A 214 15.60 3.29 13.63
C ASN A 214 14.65 3.24 14.83
N GLN A 215 13.33 3.35 14.60
CA GLN A 215 12.28 3.12 15.60
C GLN A 215 11.84 1.65 15.67
N ASN A 216 12.60 0.73 15.06
CA ASN A 216 12.30 -0.71 14.99
C ASN A 216 10.99 -1.03 14.26
N ALA A 217 10.52 -0.15 13.38
CA ALA A 217 9.37 -0.41 12.51
C ALA A 217 9.83 -0.93 11.14
N VAL A 218 9.06 -1.83 10.54
CA VAL A 218 9.25 -2.27 9.16
C VAL A 218 8.63 -1.24 8.22
N VAL A 219 9.27 -1.03 7.07
CA VAL A 219 8.70 -0.25 5.97
C VAL A 219 8.50 -1.17 4.77
N SER A 220 7.25 -1.33 4.36
CA SER A 220 6.87 -2.01 3.13
C SER A 220 6.39 -0.99 2.09
N GLY A 221 6.68 -1.23 0.82
CA GLY A 221 6.17 -0.42 -0.27
C GLY A 221 5.71 -1.30 -1.42
N TYR A 222 4.56 -0.94 -1.97
CA TYR A 222 4.07 -1.52 -3.21
C TYR A 222 4.10 -0.46 -4.31
N ASN A 223 5.05 -0.60 -5.24
CA ASN A 223 5.21 0.29 -6.38
C ASN A 223 4.21 -0.10 -7.48
N LEU A 224 3.42 0.87 -7.93
CA LEU A 224 2.28 0.67 -8.83
C LEU A 224 1.97 1.95 -9.63
N ASN A 225 1.33 1.79 -10.79
CA ASN A 225 0.75 2.89 -11.56
C ASN A 225 -0.65 2.50 -12.04
N VAL A 226 -1.65 2.76 -11.19
CA VAL A 226 -3.05 2.40 -11.49
C VAL A 226 -3.69 3.32 -12.54
N SER A 227 -3.05 4.44 -12.89
CA SER A 227 -3.54 5.36 -13.92
C SER A 227 -3.29 4.87 -15.34
N ARG A 228 -2.53 3.77 -15.52
CA ARG A 228 -2.43 3.08 -16.82
C ARG A 228 -3.77 2.49 -17.26
N HIS A 229 -4.67 2.23 -16.32
CA HIS A 229 -6.00 1.71 -16.58
C HIS A 229 -7.03 2.59 -15.89
N ASN A 230 -7.72 3.41 -16.67
CA ASN A 230 -8.87 4.15 -16.16
C ASN A 230 -9.97 3.17 -15.75
N PRO A 231 -10.72 3.48 -14.69
CA PRO A 231 -11.91 2.70 -14.36
C PRO A 231 -12.91 2.80 -15.50
N VAL A 232 -13.57 1.67 -15.83
CA VAL A 232 -14.59 1.63 -16.90
C VAL A 232 -15.76 2.53 -16.54
N HIS A 233 -16.08 2.58 -15.25
CA HIS A 233 -17.13 3.41 -14.68
C HIS A 233 -16.57 4.23 -13.51
N PRO A 234 -17.01 5.48 -13.31
CA PRO A 234 -16.58 6.27 -12.17
C PRO A 234 -16.81 5.53 -10.85
N ASN A 235 -15.85 5.63 -9.94
CA ASN A 235 -15.92 5.01 -8.62
C ASN A 235 -15.35 5.95 -7.54
N SER A 236 -15.43 5.55 -6.27
CA SER A 236 -15.11 6.44 -5.15
C SER A 236 -13.73 6.23 -4.55
N ALA A 237 -12.88 5.41 -5.18
CA ALA A 237 -11.50 5.21 -4.73
C ALA A 237 -10.80 6.56 -4.55
N ASN A 238 -10.00 6.68 -3.49
CA ASN A 238 -9.31 7.94 -3.16
C ASN A 238 -8.51 8.45 -4.38
N PRO A 239 -8.75 9.68 -4.87
CA PRO A 239 -8.07 10.21 -6.05
C PRO A 239 -6.54 10.21 -5.97
N ALA A 240 -5.97 10.22 -4.76
CA ALA A 240 -4.51 10.13 -4.55
C ALA A 240 -3.90 8.88 -5.20
N TRP A 241 -4.66 7.78 -5.32
CA TRP A 241 -4.23 6.58 -6.04
C TRP A 241 -3.79 6.86 -7.48
N ARG A 242 -4.41 7.85 -8.15
CA ARG A 242 -4.10 8.15 -9.56
C ARG A 242 -2.75 8.83 -9.75
N ASN A 243 -2.19 9.41 -8.70
CA ASN A 243 -0.88 10.06 -8.73
C ASN A 243 0.20 9.24 -7.99
N ALA A 244 -0.22 8.24 -7.21
CA ALA A 244 0.66 7.42 -6.41
C ALA A 244 1.59 6.56 -7.29
N ALA A 245 2.88 6.54 -6.93
CA ALA A 245 3.85 5.57 -7.45
C ALA A 245 4.16 4.46 -6.44
N VAL A 246 3.86 4.70 -5.16
CA VAL A 246 4.02 3.71 -4.09
C VAL A 246 2.92 3.85 -3.04
N SER A 247 2.36 2.72 -2.62
CA SER A 247 1.62 2.60 -1.37
C SER A 247 2.59 2.12 -0.29
N VAL A 248 2.89 2.96 0.69
CA VAL A 248 3.79 2.64 1.80
C VAL A 248 2.99 2.16 2.99
N VAL A 249 3.35 1.01 3.55
CA VAL A 249 2.78 0.44 4.77
C VAL A 249 3.90 0.28 5.80
N LEU A 250 3.62 0.73 7.01
CA LEU A 250 4.47 0.65 8.17
C LEU A 250 3.96 -0.44 9.09
N GLY A 251 4.87 -1.16 9.74
CA GLY A 251 4.51 -2.22 10.70
C GLY A 251 5.38 -2.16 11.95
N ILE A 252 4.76 -2.05 13.12
CA ILE A 252 5.42 -2.29 14.42
C ILE A 252 4.84 -3.60 14.99
N PRO A 253 5.65 -4.58 15.42
CA PRO A 253 5.12 -5.85 15.92
C PRO A 253 4.15 -5.66 17.08
N PHE A 254 3.07 -6.43 17.05
CA PHE A 254 2.12 -6.53 18.15
C PHE A 254 2.70 -7.39 19.27
N SER A 255 2.54 -6.94 20.52
CA SER A 255 2.96 -7.69 21.69
C SER A 255 1.77 -8.39 22.34
N TYR A 256 1.74 -9.73 22.31
CA TYR A 256 0.69 -10.51 22.99
C TYR A 256 0.78 -10.47 24.53
N THR A 257 1.91 -10.03 25.07
CA THR A 257 2.19 -10.08 26.51
C THR A 257 2.34 -8.71 27.15
N ASP A 258 2.44 -7.63 26.37
CA ASP A 258 2.63 -6.26 26.89
C ASP A 258 1.64 -5.25 26.25
N PRO A 259 0.47 -5.05 26.86
CA PRO A 259 -0.50 -4.07 26.37
C PRO A 259 -0.03 -2.62 26.52
N HIS A 260 0.88 -2.31 27.45
CA HIS A 260 1.44 -0.97 27.60
C HIS A 260 2.36 -0.64 26.43
N GLN A 261 3.16 -1.61 25.98
CA GLN A 261 3.95 -1.48 24.77
C GLN A 261 3.06 -1.28 23.54
N ASN A 262 1.96 -2.01 23.41
CA ASN A 262 1.02 -1.82 22.29
C ASN A 262 0.42 -0.41 22.27
N LEU A 263 0.06 0.14 23.43
CA LEU A 263 -0.43 1.52 23.52
C LEU A 263 0.66 2.53 23.12
N ALA A 264 1.90 2.31 23.55
CA ALA A 264 3.04 3.14 23.13
C ALA A 264 3.31 3.03 21.63
N ASN A 265 3.23 1.84 21.05
CA ASN A 265 3.42 1.58 19.62
C ASN A 265 2.33 2.24 18.77
N HIS A 266 1.06 2.21 19.20
CA HIS A 266 -0.01 2.97 18.55
C HIS A 266 0.32 4.47 18.51
N LYS A 267 0.71 5.06 19.64
CA LYS A 267 1.09 6.48 19.69
C LYS A 267 2.29 6.79 18.81
N LEU A 268 3.31 5.93 18.83
CA LEU A 268 4.48 6.06 17.97
C LEU A 268 4.08 6.06 16.48
N MET A 269 3.20 5.14 16.07
CA MET A 269 2.67 5.09 14.71
C MET A 269 1.94 6.39 14.34
N THR A 270 0.97 6.81 15.16
CA THR A 270 0.09 7.96 14.88
C THR A 270 0.81 9.30 14.95
N GLU A 271 1.65 9.50 15.96
CA GLU A 271 2.20 10.81 16.31
C GLU A 271 3.61 11.04 15.70
N VAL A 272 4.29 9.99 15.24
CA VAL A 272 5.66 10.09 14.71
C VAL A 272 5.78 9.47 13.33
N LEU A 273 5.51 8.17 13.17
CA LEU A 273 5.90 7.45 11.95
C LEU A 273 5.04 7.80 10.73
N VAL A 274 3.71 7.84 10.87
CA VAL A 274 2.81 8.25 9.78
C VAL A 274 3.04 9.73 9.40
N PRO A 275 3.19 10.68 10.34
CA PRO A 275 3.55 12.06 10.03
C PRO A 275 4.85 12.23 9.23
N GLU A 276 5.87 11.38 9.44
CA GLU A 276 7.08 11.44 8.63
C GLU A 276 6.82 11.17 7.13
N LEU A 277 5.93 10.23 6.81
CA LEU A 277 5.51 9.97 5.44
C LEU A 277 4.60 11.08 4.90
N GLU A 278 3.69 11.59 5.73
CA GLU A 278 2.79 12.69 5.35
C GLU A 278 3.55 13.96 4.97
N ALA A 279 4.64 14.26 5.68
CA ALA A 279 5.50 15.41 5.42
C ALA A 279 6.19 15.36 4.05
N LEU A 280 6.16 14.22 3.35
CA LEU A 280 6.64 14.06 1.98
C LEU A 280 5.63 14.52 0.91
N GLY A 281 4.43 14.98 1.29
CA GLY A 281 3.54 15.65 0.34
C GLY A 281 4.17 16.93 -0.24
N LEU A 282 4.03 17.15 -1.55
CA LEU A 282 4.45 18.40 -2.18
C LEU A 282 3.49 19.55 -1.83
N PRO A 283 3.92 20.82 -1.92
CA PRO A 283 3.03 21.95 -1.69
C PRO A 283 1.77 21.90 -2.56
N GLY A 284 0.60 21.90 -1.92
CA GLY A 284 -0.70 21.79 -2.60
C GLY A 284 -1.14 20.36 -2.92
N GLU A 285 -0.29 19.36 -2.66
CA GLU A 285 -0.65 17.95 -2.75
C GLU A 285 -1.31 17.49 -1.46
N ARG A 286 -2.44 16.79 -1.58
CA ARG A 286 -3.05 16.05 -0.46
C ARG A 286 -2.62 14.60 -0.60
N THR A 287 -1.77 14.12 0.31
CA THR A 287 -1.37 12.71 0.32
C THR A 287 -2.53 11.87 0.84
N GLY A 288 -2.77 10.72 0.19
CA GLY A 288 -3.78 9.76 0.63
C GLY A 288 -3.19 8.72 1.57
N ALA A 289 -4.04 7.87 2.12
CA ALA A 289 -3.67 6.62 2.77
C ALA A 289 -4.62 5.51 2.29
N TYR A 290 -4.09 4.30 2.16
CA TYR A 290 -4.90 3.14 1.83
C TYR A 290 -5.68 2.69 3.07
N LEU A 291 -6.98 2.97 3.11
CA LEU A 291 -7.82 2.77 4.28
C LEU A 291 -7.79 1.35 4.89
N ASN A 292 -7.47 0.32 4.10
CA ASN A 292 -7.39 -1.06 4.58
C ASN A 292 -6.07 -1.38 5.31
N GLU A 293 -5.02 -0.56 5.14
CA GLU A 293 -3.67 -0.77 5.69
C GLU A 293 -3.12 0.54 6.30
N ALA A 294 -4.02 1.38 6.81
CA ALA A 294 -3.68 2.66 7.43
C ALA A 294 -3.91 2.64 8.95
N ASP A 295 -3.35 3.63 9.62
CA ASP A 295 -3.55 3.81 11.06
C ASP A 295 -4.96 4.32 11.32
N PHE A 296 -5.77 3.52 11.99
CA PHE A 296 -7.16 3.87 12.32
C PHE A 296 -7.28 5.06 13.27
N ASN A 297 -6.18 5.50 13.92
CA ASN A 297 -6.14 6.72 14.75
C ASN A 297 -5.68 7.95 13.98
N THR A 298 -5.42 7.84 12.67
CA THR A 298 -4.99 8.96 11.82
C THR A 298 -5.92 10.17 12.02
N PRO A 299 -5.39 11.32 12.47
CA PRO A 299 -6.17 12.56 12.51
C PRO A 299 -6.67 12.91 11.10
N HIS A 300 -7.86 13.49 11.00
CA HIS A 300 -8.46 13.85 9.71
C HIS A 300 -8.57 12.67 8.71
N TRP A 301 -8.87 11.47 9.24
CA TRP A 301 -9.00 10.24 8.45
C TRP A 301 -9.94 10.38 7.24
N GLN A 302 -10.95 11.26 7.30
CA GLN A 302 -11.84 11.51 6.16
C GLN A 302 -11.07 11.94 4.91
N GLU A 303 -10.14 12.87 5.08
CA GLU A 303 -9.28 13.35 4.01
C GLU A 303 -8.25 12.29 3.61
N ALA A 304 -7.59 11.68 4.60
CA ALA A 304 -6.58 10.66 4.36
C ALA A 304 -7.14 9.47 3.54
N PHE A 305 -8.30 8.95 3.92
CA PHE A 305 -8.83 7.69 3.40
C PHE A 305 -9.71 7.88 2.17
N TYR A 306 -10.47 8.98 2.12
CA TYR A 306 -11.47 9.20 1.08
C TYR A 306 -11.21 10.47 0.24
N GLY A 307 -10.39 11.39 0.74
CA GLY A 307 -10.05 12.63 0.05
C GLY A 307 -11.29 13.43 -0.36
N ALA A 308 -11.27 13.95 -1.59
CA ALA A 308 -12.37 14.74 -2.15
C ALA A 308 -13.70 13.95 -2.29
N SER A 309 -13.66 12.61 -2.23
CA SER A 309 -14.85 11.76 -2.33
C SER A 309 -15.71 11.77 -1.07
N TYR A 310 -15.17 12.20 0.09
CA TYR A 310 -15.81 12.02 1.38
C TYR A 310 -17.22 12.63 1.48
N ALA A 311 -17.40 13.86 1.01
CA ALA A 311 -18.70 14.54 1.10
C ALA A 311 -19.80 13.79 0.31
N ARG A 312 -19.48 13.29 -0.88
CA ARG A 312 -20.41 12.50 -1.69
C ARG A 312 -20.68 11.13 -1.05
N LEU A 313 -19.65 10.48 -0.54
CA LEU A 313 -19.79 9.22 0.20
C LEU A 313 -20.72 9.39 1.41
N ARG A 314 -20.55 10.46 2.18
CA ARG A 314 -21.39 10.75 3.35
C ARG A 314 -22.86 10.95 2.97
N ALA A 315 -23.14 11.69 1.90
CA ALA A 315 -24.51 11.85 1.41
C ALA A 315 -25.16 10.52 0.98
N ILE A 316 -24.39 9.63 0.35
CA ILE A 316 -24.87 8.30 -0.07
C ILE A 316 -25.10 7.41 1.15
N LYS A 317 -24.22 7.45 2.15
CA LYS A 317 -24.42 6.78 3.44
C LYS A 317 -25.75 7.19 4.08
N GLU A 318 -26.04 8.49 4.13
CA GLU A 318 -27.30 8.99 4.69
C GLU A 318 -28.54 8.56 3.89
N LYS A 319 -28.41 8.39 2.57
CA LYS A 319 -29.49 7.88 1.71
C LYS A 319 -29.81 6.40 1.97
N TYR A 320 -28.79 5.54 2.04
CA TYR A 320 -28.99 4.08 2.11
C TYR A 320 -28.99 3.53 3.55
N ASP A 321 -28.48 4.29 4.52
CA ASP A 321 -28.51 3.95 5.94
C ASP A 321 -28.78 5.21 6.81
N PRO A 322 -29.98 5.80 6.71
CA PRO A 322 -30.34 7.01 7.47
C PRO A 322 -30.35 6.78 8.99
N ASN A 323 -30.58 5.53 9.42
CA ASN A 323 -30.62 5.16 10.83
C ASN A 323 -29.24 4.82 11.40
N GLN A 324 -28.20 4.79 10.56
CA GLN A 324 -26.82 4.45 10.92
C GLN A 324 -26.71 3.05 11.56
N VAL A 325 -27.39 2.07 10.95
CA VAL A 325 -27.34 0.64 11.34
C VAL A 325 -25.93 0.09 11.18
N PHE A 326 -25.23 0.47 10.11
CA PHE A 326 -23.88 0.00 9.83
C PHE A 326 -22.86 0.97 10.42
N TYR A 327 -21.95 0.43 11.24
CA TYR A 327 -20.87 1.17 11.88
C TYR A 327 -19.55 0.42 11.74
N GLY A 328 -18.50 1.16 11.43
CA GLY A 328 -17.11 0.73 11.55
C GLY A 328 -16.25 1.93 11.91
N ARG A 329 -15.23 1.75 12.74
CA ARG A 329 -14.27 2.82 13.04
C ARG A 329 -13.63 3.29 11.73
N THR A 330 -13.55 4.62 11.54
CA THR A 330 -13.10 5.31 10.31
C THR A 330 -13.85 4.98 9.02
N ALA A 331 -14.96 4.22 9.10
CA ALA A 331 -15.86 4.07 7.97
C ALA A 331 -16.61 5.38 7.72
N VAL A 332 -17.06 5.60 6.48
CA VAL A 332 -17.83 6.80 6.11
C VAL A 332 -19.00 7.00 7.05
N GLY A 333 -19.08 8.17 7.70
CA GLY A 333 -20.15 8.52 8.62
C GLY A 333 -19.96 8.07 10.06
N SER A 334 -18.85 7.40 10.39
CA SER A 334 -18.57 6.89 11.73
C SER A 334 -18.41 8.00 12.79
N GLU A 335 -18.10 9.23 12.38
CA GLU A 335 -18.02 10.42 13.24
C GLU A 335 -19.36 10.78 13.91
N ALA A 336 -20.47 10.25 13.42
CA ALA A 336 -21.77 10.37 14.09
C ALA A 336 -21.84 9.58 15.40
N TRP A 337 -20.81 8.77 15.71
CA TRP A 337 -20.74 7.90 16.87
C TRP A 337 -19.40 8.02 17.60
N VAL A 338 -19.44 7.75 18.91
CA VAL A 338 -18.28 7.69 19.80
C VAL A 338 -18.31 6.37 20.54
N GLU A 339 -17.24 5.59 20.41
CA GLU A 339 -16.98 4.43 21.26
C GLU A 339 -16.53 4.89 22.64
N ARG A 340 -17.25 4.46 23.69
CA ARG A 340 -16.94 4.77 25.08
C ARG A 340 -15.94 3.76 25.63
N MET A 341 -15.25 4.13 26.72
CA MET A 341 -14.28 3.27 27.40
C MET A 341 -14.87 1.95 27.92
N ASP A 342 -16.19 1.89 28.12
CA ASP A 342 -16.92 0.68 28.52
C ASP A 342 -17.45 -0.13 27.33
N GLY A 343 -17.01 0.18 26.11
CA GLY A 343 -17.35 -0.53 24.88
C GLY A 343 -18.70 -0.14 24.27
N ARG A 344 -19.46 0.78 24.88
CA ARG A 344 -20.73 1.25 24.28
C ARG A 344 -20.48 2.20 23.11
N LEU A 345 -21.27 2.03 22.06
CA LEU A 345 -21.35 2.99 20.95
C LEU A 345 -22.48 3.99 21.21
N CYS A 346 -22.16 5.28 21.30
CA CYS A 346 -23.12 6.36 21.56
C CYS A 346 -23.11 7.37 20.43
N ARG A 347 -24.24 8.02 20.13
CA ARG A 347 -24.25 9.14 19.19
C ARG A 347 -23.33 10.25 19.69
N ALA A 348 -22.57 10.85 18.78
CA ALA A 348 -21.81 12.06 19.05
C ALA A 348 -22.77 13.19 19.47
N ALA A 349 -22.30 14.05 20.39
CA ALA A 349 -23.09 15.12 20.99
C ALA A 349 -23.27 16.33 20.07
#